data_AF-A0A3D0RCR9-F1
#
_entry.id   AF-A0A3D0RCR9-F1
#
_cell.length_a   1.000
_cell.length_b   1.000
_cell.length_c   1.000
_cell.angle_alpha   90.00
_cell.angle_beta   90.00
_cell.angle_gamma   90.00
#
_symmetry.space_group_name_H-M   'P 1'
#
loop_
_entity.id
_entity.type
_entity.pdbx_description
1 polymer ?
#
loop_
_entity_poly.entity_id
_entity_poly.type
_entity_poly.pdbx_seq_one_letter_code
_entity_poly.pdbx_strand_id
1 'polypeptide(L)' 'RTGRQDDGTDRMLDPDAIADAYLQFHHQHRSAWGWELELRPWQERF' A
#
# COMPACT_ATOMS: atom_id res chain seq x y z
N ARG A 1 8.88 7.23 21.78
CA ARG A 1 7.92 6.83 20.71
C ARG A 1 8.06 5.33 20.56
N THR A 2 7.07 4.55 20.99
CA THR A 2 7.01 3.13 20.63
C THR A 2 6.80 3.07 19.12
N GLY A 3 7.81 2.58 18.39
CA GLY A 3 7.65 2.25 16.98
C GLY A 3 6.58 1.18 16.86
N ARG A 4 5.66 1.33 15.90
CA ARG A 4 4.65 0.33 15.60
C ARG A 4 5.38 -0.98 15.28
N GLN A 5 5.12 -2.04 16.05
CA GLN A 5 5.63 -3.37 15.74
C GLN A 5 4.67 -4.01 14.75
N ASP A 6 5.15 -4.27 13.54
CA ASP A 6 4.43 -5.10 12.58
C ASP A 6 4.50 -6.55 13.10
N ASP A 7 3.35 -7.11 13.45
CA ASP A 7 3.24 -8.44 14.05
C ASP A 7 3.26 -9.57 13.00
N GLY A 8 3.55 -9.23 11.74
CA GLY A 8 3.61 -10.16 10.61
C GLY A 8 2.26 -10.81 10.30
N THR A 9 1.16 -10.28 10.82
CA THR A 9 -0.17 -10.88 10.62
C THR A 9 -0.94 -10.31 9.43
N ASP A 10 -0.31 -9.44 8.63
CA ASP A 10 -0.89 -8.70 7.49
C ASP A 10 -2.22 -7.97 7.79
N ARG A 11 -2.59 -7.87 9.07
CA ARG A 11 -3.82 -7.22 9.56
C ARG A 11 -3.85 -5.73 9.31
N MET A 12 -2.67 -5.13 9.13
CA MET A 12 -2.48 -3.71 8.93
C MET A 12 -1.60 -3.52 7.70
N LEU A 13 -1.78 -2.39 7.02
CA LEU A 13 -0.90 -2.02 5.91
C LEU A 13 0.53 -1.78 6.42
N ASP A 14 1.50 -2.25 5.63
CA ASP A 14 2.92 -1.94 5.79
C ASP A 14 3.19 -0.51 5.28
N PRO A 15 3.82 0.38 6.08
CA PRO A 15 4.10 1.76 5.67
C PRO A 15 5.02 1.84 4.46
N ASP A 16 5.98 0.93 4.33
CA ASP A 16 6.90 0.90 3.20
C ASP A 16 6.17 0.48 1.93
N ALA A 17 5.28 -0.52 2.02
CA ALA A 17 4.42 -0.91 0.91
C ALA A 17 3.45 0.20 0.48
N ILE A 18 2.92 0.99 1.44
CA ILE A 18 2.12 2.18 1.13
C ILE A 18 2.94 3.19 0.33
N ALA A 19 4.16 3.50 0.78
CA ALA A 19 5.02 4.48 0.12
C ALA A 19 5.36 4.07 -1.31
N ASP A 20 5.71 2.81 -1.52
CA ASP A 20 6.01 2.25 -2.85
C ASP A 20 4.79 2.33 -3.78
N ALA A 21 3.60 2.00 -3.27
CA ALA A 21 2.38 2.08 -4.07
C ALA A 21 2.09 3.51 -4.54
N TYR A 22 2.28 4.52 -3.67
CA TYR A 22 2.13 5.92 -4.05
C TYR A 22 3.20 6.39 -5.04
N LEU A 23 4.45 5.93 -4.89
CA LEU A 23 5.52 6.27 -5.83
C LEU A 23 5.20 5.74 -7.24
N GLN A 24 4.71 4.50 -7.32
CA GLN A 24 4.27 3.90 -8.58
C GLN A 24 3.06 4.65 -9.17
N PHE A 25 2.08 4.99 -8.35
CA PHE A 25 0.89 5.74 -8.77
C PHE A 25 1.23 7.14 -9.28
N HIS A 26 2.23 7.80 -8.70
CA HIS A 26 2.72 9.09 -9.19
C HIS A 26 3.42 8.98 -10.56
N HIS A 27 4.09 7.86 -10.83
CA HIS A 27 4.84 7.64 -12.08
C HIS A 27 3.99 7.03 -13.22
N GLN A 28 2.67 7.21 -13.18
CA GLN A 28 1.78 6.71 -14.24
C GLN A 28 2.13 7.27 -15.62
N HIS A 29 1.95 6.42 -16.63
CA HIS A 29 2.13 6.83 -18.01
C HIS A 29 1.01 7.80 -18.42
N ARG A 30 1.34 8.88 -19.12
CA ARG A 30 0.39 9.94 -19.52
C ARG A 30 -0.84 9.47 -20.30
N SER A 31 -0.76 8.33 -20.98
CA SER A 31 -1.88 7.76 -21.75
C SER A 31 -2.74 6.78 -20.96
N ALA A 32 -2.37 6.45 -19.73
CA ALA A 32 -3.04 5.46 -18.88
C ALA A 32 -2.84 5.86 -17.42
N TRP A 33 -3.71 6.74 -16.94
CA TRP A 33 -3.67 7.30 -15.60
C TRP A 33 -4.98 7.05 -14.86
N GLY A 34 -4.87 6.90 -13.55
CA GLY A 34 -5.99 6.72 -12.64
C GLY A 34 -6.08 7.89 -11.67
N TRP A 35 -7.25 8.06 -11.06
CA TRP A 35 -7.49 9.13 -10.08
C TRP A 35 -7.45 8.64 -8.64
N GLU A 36 -7.71 7.34 -8.43
CA GLU A 36 -7.88 6.76 -7.11
C GLU A 36 -7.02 5.50 -6.98
N LEU A 37 -6.50 5.29 -5.78
CA LEU A 37 -5.75 4.12 -5.36
C LEU A 37 -6.34 3.65 -4.03
N GLU A 38 -6.91 2.45 -4.02
CA GLU A 38 -7.41 1.82 -2.79
C GLU A 38 -6.34 0.86 -2.24
N LEU A 39 -5.91 1.09 -1.00
CA LEU A 39 -4.98 0.23 -0.29
C LEU A 39 -5.73 -0.51 0.83
N ARG A 40 -5.58 -1.83 0.86
CA ARG A 40 -6.23 -2.67 1.87
C ARG A 40 -5.24 -3.72 2.38
N PRO A 41 -5.25 -4.03 3.68
CA PRO A 41 -4.50 -5.15 4.21
C PRO A 41 -4.96 -6.46 3.57
N TRP A 42 -4.05 -7.41 3.46
CA TRP A 42 -4.34 -8.71 2.89
C TRP A 42 -5.15 -9.55 3.87
N GLN A 43 -6.39 -9.85 3.52
CA GLN A 43 -7.34 -10.59 4.37
C GLN A 43 -8.05 -11.73 3.62
N GLU A 44 -7.71 -11.95 2.34
CA GLU A 44 -8.36 -12.95 1.49
C GLU A 44 -7.75 -14.34 1.71
N ARG A 45 -8.63 -15.33 1.88
CA ARG A 45 -8.28 -16.75 2.01
C ARG A 45 -8.45 -17.39 0.63
N PHE A 46 -7.34 -17.52 -0.11
CA PHE A 46 -7.29 -18.23 -1.40
C PHE A 46 -7.17 -19.73 -1.20
#